data_AF-A0A2A5DME5-F1
#
_entry.id   AF-A0A2A5DME5-F1
#
_cell.length_a   1.000
_cell.length_b   1.000
_cell.length_c   1.000
_cell.angle_alpha   90.00
_cell.angle_beta   90.00
_cell.angle_gamma   90.00
#
_symmetry.space_group_name_H-M   'P 1'
#
loop_
_entity.id
_entity.type
_entity.pdbx_description
1 polymer ?
#
loop_
_entity_poly.entity_id
_entity_poly.type
_entity_poly.pdbx_seq_one_letter_code
_entity_poly.pdbx_strand_id
1 'polypeptide(L)'
;MSANSKILSTFLAIIFFAVVSAPAFSEEVAEGTVIDAANLNKLSSQTFEGETIASLLPKTIQAWIRERGLKIELVHTTPYPKDPKLMAWTEKNRTAVKLNSKTKKVQGWQAGIPFPDIDPDDPDAAIKIVYNMYYGKPRGDSQDLSKVWTIFVNGKDGVERSRHERIVRVFMKGLLRHEEGPVLGDGNILEKRVGILLSPQDQRGEGSYLVRYDDGRLDDIIAYPVKTRKVRRISGGTWMDPSPPTDFVGDDFVIASAFPAWYQSYRLLAKKKILVVANSQNPNWRPYKTGDKHPSFDLKHPPYWNPTDKWEPREVYVVEAIPPENHPYGKKILYIDADNWNPYIGEYYDNEGAYWKIAILSYRLFQLKDDPEAWIVWPPWSVNVDWQRNHATIVLDDSALEGYAFNSGVQPKDLNVQFIIKEGKKN
;
A
#
# COMPACT_ATOMS: atom_id res chain seq x y z
N MET A 1 0.42 -91.80 -45.29
CA MET A 1 1.45 -91.89 -44.23
C MET A 1 2.09 -90.51 -44.10
N SER A 2 2.01 -89.91 -42.90
CA SER A 2 2.76 -88.77 -42.31
C SER A 2 3.10 -87.54 -43.17
N ALA A 3 3.04 -86.28 -42.74
CA ALA A 3 2.87 -85.66 -41.43
C ALA A 3 2.48 -84.18 -41.60
N ASN A 4 1.92 -83.62 -40.53
CA ASN A 4 1.58 -82.21 -40.30
C ASN A 4 2.77 -81.24 -40.43
N SER A 5 2.51 -79.99 -40.81
CA SER A 5 3.12 -78.83 -40.14
C SER A 5 2.13 -77.66 -40.07
N LYS A 6 1.97 -77.13 -38.85
CA LYS A 6 1.12 -75.99 -38.48
C LYS A 6 1.84 -74.68 -38.78
N ILE A 7 1.15 -73.72 -39.40
CA ILE A 7 1.60 -72.33 -39.52
C ILE A 7 0.96 -71.54 -38.36
N LEU A 8 1.80 -70.96 -37.51
CA LEU A 8 1.39 -70.06 -36.43
C LEU A 8 1.88 -68.65 -36.80
N SER A 9 0.95 -67.73 -37.02
CA SER A 9 1.22 -66.33 -37.39
C SER A 9 1.54 -65.51 -36.14
N THR A 10 2.72 -64.89 -36.09
CA THR A 10 3.11 -63.97 -35.02
C THR A 10 2.84 -62.52 -35.44
N PHE A 11 1.88 -61.86 -34.80
CA PHE A 11 1.71 -60.40 -34.88
C PHE A 11 2.53 -59.74 -33.76
N LEU A 12 3.49 -58.89 -34.14
CA LEU A 12 4.29 -58.08 -33.23
C LEU A 12 3.56 -56.74 -33.01
N ALA A 13 3.01 -56.51 -31.81
CA ALA A 13 2.46 -55.22 -31.42
C ALA A 13 3.57 -54.35 -30.81
N ILE A 14 3.94 -53.26 -31.49
CA ILE A 14 4.87 -52.24 -30.97
C ILE A 14 4.04 -51.26 -30.12
N ILE A 15 4.25 -51.30 -28.80
CA ILE A 15 3.67 -50.32 -27.87
C ILE A 15 4.64 -49.13 -27.78
N PHE A 16 4.23 -47.98 -28.32
CA PHE A 16 4.88 -46.70 -28.04
C PHE A 16 4.47 -46.24 -26.64
N PHE A 17 5.39 -46.31 -25.68
CA PHE A 17 5.24 -45.58 -24.41
C PHE A 17 5.55 -44.10 -24.67
N ALA A 18 4.50 -43.28 -24.78
CA ALA A 18 4.64 -41.84 -24.62
C ALA A 18 4.93 -41.57 -23.14
N VAL A 19 6.20 -41.28 -22.82
CA VAL A 19 6.58 -40.74 -21.51
C VAL A 19 6.04 -39.31 -21.46
N VAL A 20 4.83 -39.16 -20.92
CA VAL A 20 4.36 -37.86 -20.43
C VAL A 20 5.23 -37.54 -19.23
N SER A 21 6.27 -36.73 -19.44
CA SER A 21 7.02 -36.12 -18.36
C SER A 21 6.05 -35.19 -17.63
N ALA A 22 5.53 -35.63 -16.50
CA ALA A 22 4.94 -34.71 -15.55
C ALA A 22 5.98 -33.61 -15.26
N PRO A 23 5.62 -32.32 -15.25
CA PRO A 23 6.57 -31.29 -14.91
C PRO A 23 7.17 -31.65 -13.55
N ALA A 24 8.50 -31.71 -13.47
CA ALA A 24 9.19 -31.91 -12.21
C ALA A 24 8.70 -30.80 -11.27
N PHE A 25 7.90 -31.16 -10.27
CA PHE A 25 7.51 -30.24 -9.23
C PHE A 25 8.80 -29.71 -8.62
N SER A 26 9.03 -28.41 -8.76
CA SER A 26 10.15 -27.78 -8.10
C SER A 26 10.06 -28.02 -6.61
N GLU A 27 11.20 -28.15 -5.94
CA GLU A 27 11.25 -28.31 -4.48
C GLU A 27 10.49 -27.15 -3.81
N GLU A 28 9.54 -27.49 -2.93
CA GLU A 28 8.78 -26.50 -2.16
C GLU A 28 9.63 -26.03 -0.97
N VAL A 29 9.85 -24.73 -0.88
CA VAL A 29 10.59 -24.08 0.19
C VAL A 29 9.75 -24.08 1.47
N ALA A 30 10.38 -24.37 2.61
CA ALA A 30 9.70 -24.34 3.89
C ALA A 30 9.40 -22.91 4.37
N GLU A 31 8.28 -22.72 5.07
CA GLU A 31 8.01 -21.53 5.88
C GLU A 31 9.18 -21.25 6.84
N GLY A 32 9.47 -19.96 7.07
CA GLY A 32 10.63 -19.49 7.84
C GLY A 32 11.95 -19.47 7.06
N THR A 33 11.97 -19.93 5.81
CA THR A 33 13.15 -19.74 4.95
C THR A 33 13.40 -18.25 4.73
N VAL A 34 14.64 -17.83 4.91
CA VAL A 34 15.07 -16.45 4.66
C VAL A 34 15.74 -16.38 3.30
N ILE A 35 15.13 -15.65 2.36
CA ILE A 35 15.72 -15.30 1.08
C ILE A 35 16.68 -14.12 1.27
N ASP A 36 17.90 -14.26 0.78
CA ASP A 36 18.91 -13.21 0.77
C ASP A 36 19.79 -13.28 -0.50
N ALA A 37 20.76 -12.37 -0.61
CA ALA A 37 21.65 -12.31 -1.78
C ALA A 37 22.45 -13.61 -2.01
N ALA A 38 22.76 -14.37 -0.95
CA ALA A 38 23.59 -15.57 -1.04
C ALA A 38 22.81 -16.78 -1.59
N ASN A 39 21.50 -16.84 -1.36
CA ASN A 39 20.68 -17.98 -1.76
C ASN A 39 19.64 -17.68 -2.85
N LEU A 40 19.37 -16.41 -3.20
CA LEU A 40 18.32 -16.04 -4.16
C LEU A 40 18.38 -16.82 -5.48
N ASN A 41 19.57 -16.98 -6.07
CA ASN A 41 19.71 -17.70 -7.33
C ASN A 41 19.42 -19.20 -7.18
N LYS A 42 19.85 -19.82 -6.06
CA LYS A 42 19.59 -21.24 -5.76
C LYS A 42 18.09 -21.49 -5.55
N LEU A 43 17.41 -20.58 -4.85
CA LEU A 43 15.99 -20.70 -4.52
C LEU A 43 15.08 -20.28 -5.68
N SER A 44 15.60 -19.57 -6.70
CA SER A 44 14.79 -18.93 -7.75
C SER A 44 13.80 -19.86 -8.46
N SER A 45 14.21 -21.10 -8.74
CA SER A 45 13.36 -22.11 -9.39
C SER A 45 12.45 -22.85 -8.41
N GLN A 46 12.81 -22.92 -7.12
CA GLN A 46 12.02 -23.55 -6.06
C GLN A 46 10.69 -22.82 -5.86
N THR A 47 9.69 -23.49 -5.28
CA THR A 47 8.34 -22.95 -5.13
C THR A 47 7.99 -22.58 -3.68
N PHE A 48 7.09 -21.61 -3.52
CA PHE A 48 6.42 -21.31 -2.25
C PHE A 48 4.95 -21.00 -2.54
N GLU A 49 4.05 -21.76 -1.92
CA GLU A 49 2.61 -21.79 -2.22
C GLU A 49 2.29 -22.06 -3.71
N GLY A 50 3.08 -22.96 -4.31
CA GLY A 50 2.94 -23.38 -5.70
C GLY A 50 3.46 -22.39 -6.75
N GLU A 51 4.02 -21.25 -6.33
CA GLU A 51 4.64 -20.25 -7.21
C GLU A 51 6.15 -20.28 -7.09
N THR A 52 6.88 -20.12 -8.20
CA THR A 52 8.35 -20.02 -8.12
C THR A 52 8.78 -18.80 -7.33
N ILE A 53 9.86 -18.89 -6.53
CA ILE A 53 10.40 -17.73 -5.81
C ILE A 53 10.72 -16.57 -6.77
N ALA A 54 11.20 -16.88 -7.99
CA ALA A 54 11.44 -15.87 -9.00
C ALA A 54 10.18 -15.13 -9.48
N SER A 55 9.03 -15.80 -9.61
CA SER A 55 7.77 -15.16 -10.05
C SER A 55 7.17 -14.27 -8.97
N LEU A 56 7.37 -14.65 -7.69
CA LEU A 56 6.90 -13.92 -6.53
C LEU A 56 7.65 -12.61 -6.25
N LEU A 57 8.86 -12.43 -6.79
CA LEU A 57 9.71 -11.26 -6.53
C LEU A 57 9.77 -10.33 -7.75
N PRO A 58 9.15 -9.13 -7.71
CA PRO A 58 9.40 -8.09 -8.70
C PRO A 58 10.91 -7.84 -8.91
N LYS A 59 11.31 -7.46 -10.13
CA LYS A 59 12.73 -7.26 -10.47
C LYS A 59 13.41 -6.25 -9.54
N THR A 60 12.71 -5.20 -9.14
CA THR A 60 13.16 -4.19 -8.18
C THR A 60 13.41 -4.77 -6.78
N ILE A 61 12.57 -5.69 -6.31
CA ILE A 61 12.78 -6.42 -5.05
C ILE A 61 13.99 -7.36 -5.16
N GLN A 62 14.15 -8.06 -6.28
CA GLN A 62 15.34 -8.88 -6.51
C GLN A 62 16.63 -8.03 -6.51
N ALA A 63 16.59 -6.84 -7.11
CA ALA A 63 17.69 -5.88 -7.05
C ALA A 63 17.93 -5.41 -5.61
N TRP A 64 16.88 -5.14 -4.83
CA TRP A 64 17.01 -4.76 -3.41
C TRP A 64 17.70 -5.86 -2.60
N ILE A 65 17.31 -7.13 -2.78
CA ILE A 65 17.97 -8.27 -2.13
C ILE A 65 19.47 -8.29 -2.48
N ARG A 66 19.81 -8.22 -3.77
CA ARG A 66 21.19 -8.35 -4.26
C ARG A 66 22.08 -7.15 -3.91
N GLU A 67 21.58 -5.93 -4.08
CA GLU A 67 22.37 -4.69 -4.07
C GLU A 67 22.24 -3.88 -2.78
N ARG A 68 21.21 -4.16 -2.00
CA ARG A 68 20.88 -3.42 -0.77
C ARG A 68 20.59 -4.37 0.41
N GLY A 69 20.85 -5.66 0.27
CA GLY A 69 20.87 -6.63 1.36
C GLY A 69 19.52 -6.89 2.02
N LEU A 70 18.40 -6.67 1.31
CA LEU A 70 17.08 -7.03 1.82
C LEU A 70 17.04 -8.53 2.10
N LYS A 71 16.48 -8.89 3.25
CA LYS A 71 16.20 -10.27 3.65
C LYS A 71 14.70 -10.45 3.74
N ILE A 72 14.19 -11.57 3.22
CA ILE A 72 12.77 -11.87 3.21
C ILE A 72 12.55 -13.21 3.90
N GLU A 73 11.95 -13.19 5.10
CA GLU A 73 11.48 -14.40 5.79
C GLU A 73 10.09 -14.77 5.26
N LEU A 74 9.95 -15.99 4.74
CA LEU A 74 8.71 -16.50 4.17
C LEU A 74 7.72 -16.94 5.26
N VAL A 75 6.45 -16.55 5.12
CA VAL A 75 5.32 -17.09 5.90
C VAL A 75 4.13 -17.38 5.01
N HIS A 76 3.29 -18.31 5.45
CA HIS A 76 2.09 -18.67 4.70
C HIS A 76 1.04 -17.54 4.70
N THR A 77 0.32 -17.46 3.59
CA THR A 77 -0.73 -16.46 3.37
C THR A 77 -1.82 -16.57 4.42
N THR A 78 -2.13 -15.45 5.08
CA THR A 78 -3.27 -15.35 6.00
C THR A 78 -4.38 -14.51 5.37
N PRO A 79 -5.59 -15.07 5.15
CA PRO A 79 -6.71 -14.33 4.57
C PRO A 79 -7.17 -13.17 5.46
N TYR A 80 -7.65 -12.10 4.82
CA TYR A 80 -8.29 -11.00 5.55
C TYR A 80 -9.79 -11.28 5.76
N PRO A 81 -10.33 -10.98 6.96
CA PRO A 81 -11.77 -11.00 7.18
C PRO A 81 -12.46 -9.94 6.31
N LYS A 82 -13.70 -10.24 5.90
CA LYS A 82 -14.55 -9.32 5.13
C LYS A 82 -15.55 -8.64 6.04
N ASP A 83 -15.51 -7.31 6.09
CA ASP A 83 -16.50 -6.49 6.80
C ASP A 83 -17.89 -6.62 6.12
N PRO A 84 -18.92 -7.15 6.80
CA PRO A 84 -20.24 -7.35 6.21
C PRO A 84 -20.88 -6.04 5.69
N LYS A 85 -20.64 -4.91 6.36
CA LYS A 85 -21.19 -3.60 5.96
C LYS A 85 -20.50 -3.09 4.69
N LEU A 86 -19.18 -3.29 4.59
CA LEU A 86 -18.42 -2.98 3.37
C LEU A 86 -18.96 -3.80 2.19
N MET A 87 -19.17 -5.10 2.40
CA MET A 87 -19.66 -6.01 1.36
C MET A 87 -21.12 -5.72 0.95
N ALA A 88 -21.98 -5.35 1.89
CA ALA A 88 -23.37 -4.95 1.58
C ALA A 88 -23.43 -3.71 0.68
N TRP A 89 -22.57 -2.70 0.92
CA TRP A 89 -22.45 -1.56 0.02
C TRP A 89 -21.83 -1.92 -1.33
N THR A 90 -20.83 -2.79 -1.30
CA THR A 90 -20.17 -3.30 -2.50
C THR A 90 -21.15 -3.99 -3.45
N GLU A 91 -22.07 -4.80 -2.91
CA GLU A 91 -23.10 -5.46 -3.70
C GLU A 91 -24.04 -4.46 -4.38
N LYS A 92 -24.46 -3.41 -3.66
CA LYS A 92 -25.27 -2.31 -4.24
C LYS A 92 -24.53 -1.59 -5.37
N ASN A 93 -23.22 -1.45 -5.25
CA ASN A 93 -22.41 -0.72 -6.23
C ASN A 93 -22.32 -1.40 -7.59
N ARG A 94 -22.50 -2.72 -7.68
CA ARG A 94 -22.49 -3.47 -8.96
C ARG A 94 -23.40 -2.86 -10.03
N THR A 95 -24.51 -2.24 -9.61
CA THR A 95 -25.48 -1.59 -10.52
C THR A 95 -25.57 -0.08 -10.34
N ALA A 96 -25.30 0.44 -9.13
CA ALA A 96 -25.44 1.87 -8.83
C ALA A 96 -24.24 2.71 -9.26
N VAL A 97 -23.02 2.16 -9.22
CA VAL A 97 -21.78 2.90 -9.47
C VAL A 97 -21.36 2.77 -10.91
N LYS A 98 -21.01 3.90 -11.53
CA LYS A 98 -20.58 3.94 -12.94
C LYS A 98 -19.32 4.78 -13.09
N LEU A 99 -18.47 4.39 -14.02
CA LEU A 99 -17.38 5.24 -14.50
C LEU A 99 -17.90 6.07 -15.67
N ASN A 100 -17.77 7.39 -15.59
CA ASN A 100 -18.08 8.25 -16.73
C ASN A 100 -17.02 8.05 -17.82
N SER A 101 -17.42 7.62 -19.02
CA SER A 101 -16.48 7.28 -20.09
C SER A 101 -15.65 8.46 -20.61
N LYS A 102 -16.14 9.70 -20.45
CA LYS A 102 -15.44 10.91 -20.92
C LYS A 102 -14.55 11.52 -19.84
N THR A 103 -15.11 11.76 -18.66
CA THR A 103 -14.38 12.43 -17.57
C THR A 103 -13.55 11.47 -16.74
N LYS A 104 -13.78 10.16 -16.90
CA LYS A 104 -13.18 9.10 -16.11
C LYS A 104 -13.45 9.23 -14.61
N LYS A 105 -14.48 9.98 -14.22
CA LYS A 105 -14.91 10.15 -12.82
C LYS A 105 -15.95 9.11 -12.44
N VAL A 106 -15.90 8.67 -11.19
CA VAL A 106 -16.92 7.79 -10.59
C VAL A 106 -18.20 8.58 -10.31
N GLN A 107 -19.35 7.95 -10.59
CA GLN A 107 -20.68 8.49 -10.35
C GLN A 107 -21.49 7.52 -9.49
N GLY A 108 -22.29 8.06 -8.57
CA GLY A 108 -23.21 7.26 -7.74
C GLY A 108 -22.57 6.58 -6.52
N TRP A 109 -21.25 6.67 -6.32
CA TRP A 109 -20.59 6.05 -5.17
C TRP A 109 -20.88 6.79 -3.85
N GLN A 110 -21.28 6.01 -2.84
CA GLN A 110 -21.55 6.47 -1.47
C GLN A 110 -20.64 5.78 -0.44
N ALA A 111 -20.50 4.45 -0.54
CA ALA A 111 -19.61 3.63 0.29
C ALA A 111 -19.34 2.26 -0.38
N GLY A 112 -18.50 1.42 0.23
CA GLY A 112 -18.12 0.10 -0.30
C GLY A 112 -17.08 0.17 -1.42
N ILE A 113 -16.76 -0.99 -2.00
CA ILE A 113 -15.88 -1.08 -3.17
C ILE A 113 -16.68 -0.65 -4.40
N PRO A 114 -16.21 0.35 -5.20
CA PRO A 114 -16.99 0.89 -6.32
C PRO A 114 -17.13 -0.09 -7.49
N PHE A 115 -16.07 -0.85 -7.82
CA PHE A 115 -16.04 -1.77 -8.97
C PHE A 115 -15.54 -3.16 -8.54
N PRO A 116 -16.37 -3.96 -7.84
CA PRO A 116 -15.93 -5.26 -7.33
C PRO A 116 -15.63 -6.30 -8.41
N ASP A 117 -16.30 -6.22 -9.56
CA ASP A 117 -16.04 -7.08 -10.72
C ASP A 117 -15.07 -6.37 -11.67
N ILE A 118 -13.89 -6.95 -11.81
CA ILE A 118 -12.89 -6.50 -12.77
C ILE A 118 -12.82 -7.53 -13.88
N ASP A 119 -13.22 -7.10 -15.07
CA ASP A 119 -12.92 -7.78 -16.32
C ASP A 119 -11.55 -7.29 -16.82
N PRO A 120 -10.51 -8.14 -16.90
CA PRO A 120 -9.20 -7.74 -17.40
C PRO A 120 -9.19 -7.21 -18.83
N ASP A 121 -10.19 -7.58 -19.65
CA ASP A 121 -10.32 -7.15 -21.04
C ASP A 121 -11.04 -5.79 -21.18
N ASP A 122 -11.60 -5.26 -20.09
CA ASP A 122 -12.19 -3.92 -20.07
C ASP A 122 -11.10 -2.85 -20.23
N PRO A 123 -11.20 -1.95 -21.23
CA PRO A 123 -10.23 -0.86 -21.40
C PRO A 123 -10.12 0.07 -20.17
N ASP A 124 -11.14 0.09 -19.31
CA ASP A 124 -11.17 0.85 -18.06
C ASP A 124 -10.85 0.00 -16.81
N ALA A 125 -10.44 -1.27 -16.97
CA ALA A 125 -10.10 -2.16 -15.86
C ALA A 125 -9.07 -1.54 -14.90
N ALA A 126 -8.00 -0.97 -15.45
CA ALA A 126 -6.90 -0.41 -14.68
C ALA A 126 -7.34 0.78 -13.81
N ILE A 127 -8.12 1.71 -14.36
CA ILE A 127 -8.60 2.86 -13.60
C ILE A 127 -9.67 2.44 -12.58
N LYS A 128 -10.49 1.42 -12.87
CA LYS A 128 -11.43 0.85 -11.89
C LYS A 128 -10.70 0.24 -10.70
N ILE A 129 -9.60 -0.48 -10.92
CA ILE A 129 -8.73 -0.99 -9.85
C ILE A 129 -8.17 0.16 -9.00
N VAL A 130 -7.68 1.23 -9.64
CA VAL A 130 -7.17 2.42 -8.93
C VAL A 130 -8.28 3.12 -8.14
N TYR A 131 -9.51 3.18 -8.66
CA TYR A 131 -10.66 3.68 -7.89
C TYR A 131 -11.04 2.78 -6.71
N ASN A 132 -10.92 1.46 -6.85
CA ASN A 132 -11.08 0.55 -5.70
C ASN A 132 -10.00 0.81 -4.64
N MET A 133 -8.74 1.03 -5.05
CA MET A 133 -7.66 1.41 -4.15
C MET A 133 -7.90 2.78 -3.49
N TYR A 134 -8.52 3.72 -4.21
CA TYR A 134 -8.81 5.05 -3.70
C TYR A 134 -9.99 5.06 -2.70
N TYR A 135 -11.06 4.32 -2.99
CA TYR A 135 -12.32 4.35 -2.23
C TYR A 135 -12.61 3.13 -1.36
N GLY A 136 -12.28 1.93 -1.83
CA GLY A 136 -12.82 0.66 -1.33
C GLY A 136 -12.06 0.01 -0.16
N LYS A 137 -11.04 0.69 0.39
CA LYS A 137 -10.20 0.14 1.45
C LYS A 137 -10.91 0.11 2.80
N PRO A 138 -10.74 -0.96 3.61
CA PRO A 138 -11.24 -1.02 4.99
C PRO A 138 -10.40 -0.12 5.90
N ARG A 139 -10.71 1.19 5.94
CA ARG A 139 -9.87 2.25 6.53
C ARG A 139 -10.44 2.93 7.78
N GLY A 140 -11.70 2.64 8.11
CA GLY A 140 -12.45 3.31 9.16
C GLY A 140 -13.07 4.62 8.69
N ASP A 141 -13.95 5.17 9.52
CA ASP A 141 -14.71 6.40 9.28
C ASP A 141 -13.92 7.64 9.70
N SER A 142 -13.07 7.48 10.72
CA SER A 142 -12.10 8.48 11.17
C SER A 142 -10.82 7.83 11.66
N GLN A 143 -9.75 8.61 11.72
CA GLN A 143 -8.43 8.19 12.17
C GLN A 143 -7.83 9.26 13.10
N ASP A 144 -7.27 8.86 14.24
CA ASP A 144 -6.47 9.70 15.12
C ASP A 144 -5.12 9.01 15.38
N LEU A 145 -4.20 9.23 14.46
CA LEU A 145 -2.88 8.64 14.46
C LEU A 145 -1.96 9.56 15.27
N SER A 146 -1.94 9.40 16.58
CA SER A 146 -1.16 10.23 17.50
C SER A 146 0.30 9.84 17.61
N LYS A 147 0.70 8.71 17.03
CA LYS A 147 2.05 8.13 17.16
C LYS A 147 2.73 7.86 15.83
N VAL A 148 2.73 8.87 14.95
CA VAL A 148 3.38 8.76 13.63
C VAL A 148 4.81 9.26 13.73
N TRP A 149 5.79 8.39 13.45
CA TRP A 149 7.19 8.75 13.34
C TRP A 149 7.62 8.76 11.88
N THR A 150 8.29 9.82 11.46
CA THR A 150 9.00 9.86 10.18
C THR A 150 10.50 9.87 10.46
N ILE A 151 11.23 8.90 9.93
CA ILE A 151 12.67 8.72 10.11
C ILE A 151 13.34 8.92 8.76
N PHE A 152 14.38 9.76 8.74
CA PHE A 152 15.17 10.08 7.55
C PHE A 152 16.50 9.35 7.67
N VAL A 153 16.85 8.58 6.63
CA VAL A 153 17.96 7.65 6.68
C VAL A 153 18.86 7.85 5.46
N ASN A 154 20.14 8.11 5.73
CA ASN A 154 21.19 8.02 4.74
C ASN A 154 21.70 6.57 4.67
N GLY A 155 21.84 6.00 3.48
CA GLY A 155 22.21 4.61 3.32
C GLY A 155 23.66 4.29 3.70
N LYS A 156 24.49 5.34 3.84
CA LYS A 156 25.87 5.25 4.29
C LYS A 156 26.03 5.62 5.76
N ASP A 157 25.39 6.72 6.17
CA ASP A 157 25.64 7.34 7.48
C ASP A 157 24.58 6.97 8.55
N GLY A 158 23.49 6.30 8.15
CA GLY A 158 22.42 5.86 9.04
C GLY A 158 21.33 6.91 9.27
N VAL A 159 20.69 6.88 10.44
CA VAL A 159 19.59 7.78 10.79
C VAL A 159 20.10 9.22 10.93
N GLU A 160 19.59 10.13 10.08
CA GLU A 160 19.96 11.55 10.12
C GLU A 160 19.14 12.30 11.16
N ARG A 161 17.82 12.05 11.20
CA ARG A 161 16.87 12.67 12.13
C ARG A 161 15.54 11.93 12.10
N SER A 162 14.66 12.28 13.05
CA SER A 162 13.26 11.88 13.03
C SER A 162 12.34 13.03 13.41
N ARG A 163 11.06 12.88 13.05
CA ARG A 163 9.97 13.77 13.45
C ARG A 163 8.81 12.94 13.96
N HIS A 164 8.07 13.52 14.89
CA HIS A 164 6.87 12.92 15.43
C HIS A 164 5.67 13.78 15.09
N GLU A 165 4.61 13.16 14.61
CA GLU A 165 3.40 13.82 14.12
C GLU A 165 2.17 13.17 14.71
N ARG A 166 1.13 13.99 14.88
CA ARG A 166 -0.25 13.54 15.03
C ARG A 166 -1.01 13.86 13.77
N ILE A 167 -1.63 12.85 13.18
CA ILE A 167 -2.48 12.98 12.01
C ILE A 167 -3.90 12.62 12.43
N VAL A 168 -4.81 13.59 12.33
CA VAL A 168 -6.23 13.33 12.57
C VAL A 168 -6.99 13.52 11.27
N ARG A 169 -7.80 12.54 10.91
CA ARG A 169 -8.54 12.47 9.65
C ARG A 169 -9.98 12.08 9.93
N VAL A 170 -10.91 12.75 9.26
CA VAL A 170 -12.30 12.32 9.19
C VAL A 170 -12.71 12.25 7.73
N PHE A 171 -13.31 11.14 7.34
CA PHE A 171 -13.87 10.99 6.00
C PHE A 171 -15.30 11.53 5.97
N MET A 172 -15.69 12.08 4.83
CA MET A 172 -17.01 12.66 4.61
C MET A 172 -17.86 11.79 3.68
N LYS A 173 -17.24 10.77 3.05
CA LYS A 173 -17.87 9.73 2.24
C LYS A 173 -17.22 8.38 2.50
N GLY A 174 -17.93 7.32 2.15
CA GLY A 174 -17.49 5.96 2.39
C GLY A 174 -17.59 5.54 3.85
N LEU A 175 -18.49 6.17 4.61
CA LEU A 175 -18.70 5.87 6.01
C LEU A 175 -19.54 4.60 6.13
N LEU A 176 -19.12 3.68 7.00
CA LEU A 176 -19.81 2.41 7.21
C LEU A 176 -20.58 2.37 8.54
N ARG A 177 -20.24 3.24 9.49
CA ARG A 177 -20.69 3.16 10.88
C ARG A 177 -21.18 4.49 11.44
N HIS A 178 -21.17 5.56 10.66
CA HIS A 178 -21.66 6.85 11.08
C HIS A 178 -23.19 6.91 11.13
N GLU A 179 -23.75 7.53 12.16
CA GLU A 179 -25.20 7.57 12.43
C GLU A 179 -25.99 8.31 11.33
N GLU A 180 -25.44 9.39 10.78
CA GLU A 180 -26.03 10.15 9.66
C GLU A 180 -25.98 9.41 8.31
N GLY A 181 -25.31 8.25 8.23
CA GLY A 181 -25.20 7.44 7.02
C GLY A 181 -23.85 7.55 6.30
N PRO A 182 -23.76 7.07 5.05
CA PRO A 182 -22.49 6.87 4.33
C PRO A 182 -21.82 8.16 3.84
N VAL A 183 -22.58 9.27 3.81
CA VAL A 183 -22.18 10.56 3.25
C VAL A 183 -22.61 11.67 4.22
N LEU A 184 -21.69 12.56 4.57
CA LEU A 184 -21.95 13.74 5.39
C LEU A 184 -21.95 15.01 4.54
N GLY A 185 -22.80 15.96 4.91
CA GLY A 185 -22.94 17.22 4.19
C GLY A 185 -23.52 17.04 2.79
N ASP A 186 -22.99 17.78 1.83
CA ASP A 186 -23.49 17.81 0.44
C ASP A 186 -22.91 16.72 -0.46
N GLY A 187 -22.00 15.88 0.05
CA GLY A 187 -21.34 14.82 -0.70
C GLY A 187 -20.21 15.28 -1.64
N ASN A 188 -19.76 16.54 -1.55
CA ASN A 188 -18.66 17.05 -2.39
C ASN A 188 -17.26 16.88 -1.77
N ILE A 189 -17.18 16.68 -0.45
CA ILE A 189 -15.94 16.48 0.28
C ILE A 189 -15.74 14.98 0.49
N LEU A 190 -14.53 14.48 0.24
CA LEU A 190 -14.14 13.11 0.55
C LEU A 190 -13.53 13.01 1.95
N GLU A 191 -12.70 13.99 2.31
CA GLU A 191 -11.86 13.92 3.51
C GLU A 191 -11.54 15.31 4.06
N LYS A 192 -11.45 15.40 5.39
CA LYS A 192 -10.79 16.47 6.11
C LYS A 192 -9.64 15.89 6.95
N ARG A 193 -8.49 16.55 6.94
CA ARG A 193 -7.29 16.09 7.67
C ARG A 193 -6.58 17.25 8.34
N VAL A 194 -6.06 17.02 9.53
CA VAL A 194 -5.02 17.85 10.14
C VAL A 194 -3.76 17.02 10.38
N GLY A 195 -2.61 17.60 10.09
CA GLY A 195 -1.31 17.10 10.51
C GLY A 195 -0.67 18.10 11.46
N ILE A 196 -0.10 17.63 12.56
CA ILE A 196 0.52 18.46 13.59
C ILE A 196 1.86 17.86 13.97
N LEU A 197 2.93 18.62 13.82
CA LEU A 197 4.24 18.24 14.33
C LEU A 197 4.26 18.32 15.85
N LEU A 198 4.61 17.21 16.49
CA LEU A 198 4.78 17.10 17.94
C LEU A 198 6.26 17.17 18.34
N SER A 199 7.16 16.76 17.45
CA SER A 199 8.62 16.94 17.61
C SER A 199 9.31 17.06 16.24
N PRO A 200 10.47 17.76 16.15
CA PRO A 200 11.27 18.36 17.23
C PRO A 200 10.65 19.63 17.84
N GLN A 201 11.15 20.03 19.02
CA GLN A 201 10.53 21.07 19.86
C GLN A 201 10.49 22.47 19.19
N ASP A 202 11.44 22.78 18.32
CA ASP A 202 11.51 24.05 17.58
C ASP A 202 10.47 24.15 16.45
N GLN A 203 9.95 23.00 15.99
CA GLN A 203 8.90 22.90 14.99
C GLN A 203 7.55 22.45 15.59
N ARG A 204 7.49 22.19 16.90
CA ARG A 204 6.29 21.69 17.56
C ARG A 204 5.12 22.65 17.40
N GLY A 205 4.00 22.12 16.92
CA GLY A 205 2.79 22.86 16.59
C GLY A 205 2.74 23.37 15.15
N GLU A 206 3.77 23.12 14.33
CA GLU A 206 3.66 23.30 12.88
C GLU A 206 2.60 22.34 12.38
N GLY A 207 1.71 22.80 11.49
CA GLY A 207 0.65 21.93 11.01
C GLY A 207 -0.01 22.41 9.75
N SER A 208 -0.84 21.53 9.21
CA SER A 208 -1.67 21.81 8.04
C SER A 208 -3.09 21.28 8.26
N TYR A 209 -4.06 21.98 7.66
CA TYR A 209 -5.43 21.53 7.51
C TYR A 209 -5.71 21.35 6.02
N LEU A 210 -6.21 20.19 5.64
CA LEU A 210 -6.50 19.78 4.28
C LEU A 210 -7.99 19.44 4.14
N VAL A 211 -8.62 19.95 3.10
CA VAL A 211 -9.94 19.52 2.62
C VAL A 211 -9.77 18.93 1.22
N ARG A 212 -10.15 17.66 1.08
CA ARG A 212 -10.13 16.94 -0.19
C ARG A 212 -11.52 16.83 -0.77
N TYR A 213 -11.66 17.23 -2.04
CA TYR A 213 -12.91 17.11 -2.77
C TYR A 213 -13.01 15.76 -3.50
N ASP A 214 -14.24 15.31 -3.73
CA ASP A 214 -14.54 14.06 -4.43
C ASP A 214 -14.85 14.26 -5.92
N ASP A 215 -14.83 15.51 -6.40
CA ASP A 215 -15.19 15.90 -7.76
C ASP A 215 -13.97 16.22 -8.65
N GLY A 216 -12.76 16.00 -8.14
CA GLY A 216 -11.50 16.24 -8.84
C GLY A 216 -11.02 17.70 -8.80
N ARG A 217 -11.66 18.59 -8.03
CA ARG A 217 -11.03 19.87 -7.66
C ARG A 217 -9.77 19.64 -6.84
N LEU A 218 -8.80 20.53 -7.00
CA LEU A 218 -7.57 20.51 -6.20
C LEU A 218 -7.90 20.69 -4.71
N ASP A 219 -7.06 20.09 -3.86
CA ASP A 219 -7.21 20.14 -2.41
C ASP A 219 -7.07 21.56 -1.86
N ASP A 220 -7.87 21.89 -0.85
CA ASP A 220 -7.73 23.12 -0.09
C ASP A 220 -6.80 22.88 1.10
N ILE A 221 -5.63 23.53 1.09
CA ILE A 221 -4.59 23.33 2.09
C ILE A 221 -4.28 24.66 2.80
N ILE A 222 -4.40 24.67 4.12
CA ILE A 222 -4.02 25.79 4.98
C ILE A 222 -2.88 25.34 5.88
N ALA A 223 -1.73 26.01 5.79
CA ALA A 223 -0.61 25.77 6.69
C ALA A 223 -0.58 26.78 7.84
N TYR A 224 -0.17 26.31 9.00
CA TYR A 224 0.09 27.08 10.21
C TYR A 224 1.56 26.92 10.63
N PRO A 225 2.44 27.87 10.27
CA PRO A 225 3.83 27.88 10.70
C PRO A 225 3.97 28.48 12.11
N VAL A 226 4.70 27.82 13.00
CA VAL A 226 4.82 28.27 14.41
C VAL A 226 5.67 29.53 14.57
N LYS A 227 6.66 29.73 13.68
CA LYS A 227 7.56 30.88 13.72
C LYS A 227 6.85 32.19 13.40
N THR A 228 5.92 32.18 12.44
CA THR A 228 5.16 33.38 12.04
C THR A 228 3.79 33.47 12.70
N ARG A 229 3.21 32.32 13.10
CA ARG A 229 1.84 32.20 13.63
C ARG A 229 0.78 32.80 12.70
N LYS A 230 1.06 32.86 11.40
CA LYS A 230 0.14 33.37 10.37
C LYS A 230 -0.25 32.23 9.46
N VAL A 231 -1.56 32.01 9.33
CA VAL A 231 -2.09 31.05 8.37
C VAL A 231 -1.77 31.48 6.95
N ARG A 232 -1.48 30.52 6.09
CA ARG A 232 -1.33 30.75 4.65
C ARG A 232 -1.99 29.62 3.88
N ARG A 233 -2.66 29.97 2.78
CA ARG A 233 -3.16 28.98 1.83
C ARG A 233 -1.99 28.49 0.98
N ILE A 234 -1.94 27.19 0.79
CA ILE A 234 -1.01 26.52 -0.12
C ILE A 234 -1.79 26.16 -1.40
N SER A 235 -1.13 26.21 -2.55
CA SER A 235 -1.73 25.77 -3.82
C SER A 235 -2.13 24.30 -3.72
N GLY A 236 -3.34 23.94 -4.17
CA GLY A 236 -3.71 22.52 -4.23
C GLY A 236 -2.93 21.71 -5.28
N GLY A 237 -2.17 22.37 -6.16
CA GLY A 237 -1.26 21.72 -7.10
C GLY A 237 -0.03 21.05 -6.46
N THR A 238 0.17 21.23 -5.15
CA THR A 238 1.32 20.65 -4.41
C THR A 238 1.30 19.12 -4.33
N TRP A 239 0.27 18.45 -4.85
CA TRP A 239 0.25 16.98 -4.90
C TRP A 239 1.42 16.41 -5.74
N MET A 240 1.97 17.19 -6.68
CA MET A 240 3.13 16.81 -7.50
C MET A 240 4.46 17.32 -6.91
N ASP A 241 4.39 18.21 -5.93
CA ASP A 241 5.57 18.85 -5.39
C ASP A 241 6.35 17.86 -4.52
N PRO A 242 7.69 17.83 -4.64
CA PRO A 242 8.53 17.16 -3.66
C PRO A 242 8.22 17.67 -2.25
N SER A 243 8.26 16.78 -1.27
CA SER A 243 8.05 17.11 0.13
C SER A 243 9.34 17.04 0.99
N PRO A 244 10.42 17.78 0.67
CA PRO A 244 11.64 17.74 1.47
C PRO A 244 11.38 17.94 2.98
N PRO A 245 12.09 17.20 3.84
CA PRO A 245 13.23 16.34 3.50
C PRO A 245 12.86 14.89 3.19
N THR A 246 11.59 14.58 2.91
CA THR A 246 11.19 13.21 2.59
C THR A 246 11.56 12.82 1.17
N ASP A 247 11.50 11.52 0.89
CA ASP A 247 11.65 10.94 -0.45
C ASP A 247 10.33 10.87 -1.23
N PHE A 248 9.26 11.47 -0.71
CA PHE A 248 7.92 11.48 -1.32
C PHE A 248 7.68 12.76 -2.12
N VAL A 249 6.78 12.68 -3.10
CA VAL A 249 5.98 13.82 -3.55
C VAL A 249 4.60 13.80 -2.87
N GLY A 250 3.83 14.88 -3.02
CA GLY A 250 2.54 15.06 -2.34
C GLY A 250 1.48 13.98 -2.60
N ASP A 251 1.59 13.16 -3.65
CA ASP A 251 0.66 12.06 -3.92
C ASP A 251 1.16 10.67 -3.51
N ASP A 252 2.41 10.52 -3.08
CA ASP A 252 2.99 9.21 -2.70
C ASP A 252 2.53 8.73 -1.31
N PHE A 253 1.75 9.54 -0.58
CA PHE A 253 1.16 9.09 0.69
C PHE A 253 0.33 7.82 0.47
N VAL A 254 0.74 6.71 1.10
CA VAL A 254 0.14 5.38 0.88
C VAL A 254 0.24 4.96 -0.62
N ILE A 255 1.43 5.14 -1.20
CA ILE A 255 1.84 4.83 -2.59
C ILE A 255 1.21 5.72 -3.68
N ALA A 256 -0.09 5.95 -3.64
CA ALA A 256 -0.79 6.81 -4.59
C ALA A 256 -2.09 7.32 -3.98
N SER A 257 -2.20 8.65 -3.84
CA SER A 257 -3.32 9.32 -3.17
C SER A 257 -3.92 10.49 -3.94
N ALA A 258 -3.39 10.82 -5.12
CA ALA A 258 -4.00 11.78 -6.02
C ALA A 258 -5.37 11.27 -6.51
N PHE A 259 -6.24 12.21 -6.89
CA PHE A 259 -7.53 11.84 -7.47
C PHE A 259 -7.26 11.07 -8.79
N PRO A 260 -7.84 9.87 -9.00
CA PRO A 260 -7.42 9.02 -10.12
C PRO A 260 -7.54 9.68 -11.51
N ALA A 261 -8.56 10.50 -11.75
CA ALA A 261 -8.71 11.20 -13.03
C ALA A 261 -7.73 12.38 -13.23
N TRP A 262 -6.80 12.64 -12.31
CA TRP A 262 -5.68 13.56 -12.52
C TRP A 262 -4.53 12.92 -13.31
N TYR A 263 -4.44 11.59 -13.33
CA TYR A 263 -3.47 10.89 -14.16
C TYR A 263 -3.95 10.87 -15.62
N GLN A 264 -2.99 10.86 -16.55
CA GLN A 264 -3.29 10.83 -17.98
C GLN A 264 -3.85 9.48 -18.41
N SER A 265 -3.28 8.39 -17.92
CA SER A 265 -3.73 7.04 -18.27
C SER A 265 -3.31 5.98 -17.25
N TYR A 266 -4.01 4.85 -17.30
CA TYR A 266 -3.68 3.64 -16.55
C TYR A 266 -3.69 2.43 -17.48
N ARG A 267 -2.83 1.46 -17.21
CA ARG A 267 -2.78 0.18 -17.94
C ARG A 267 -2.63 -0.99 -16.98
N LEU A 268 -3.47 -2.01 -17.15
CA LEU A 268 -3.36 -3.25 -16.40
C LEU A 268 -2.27 -4.09 -17.06
N LEU A 269 -1.18 -4.35 -16.34
CA LEU A 269 -0.04 -5.10 -16.85
C LEU A 269 -0.18 -6.60 -16.56
N ALA A 270 -0.67 -6.94 -15.38
CA ALA A 270 -0.81 -8.32 -14.93
C ALA A 270 -1.75 -8.44 -13.74
N LYS A 271 -2.26 -9.65 -13.53
CA LYS A 271 -2.76 -10.13 -12.24
C LYS A 271 -1.89 -11.34 -11.85
N LYS A 272 -1.19 -11.27 -10.71
CA LYS A 272 -0.22 -12.31 -10.31
C LYS A 272 0.01 -12.33 -8.81
N LYS A 273 0.62 -13.40 -8.29
CA LYS A 273 1.10 -13.44 -6.90
C LYS A 273 2.47 -12.78 -6.76
N ILE A 274 2.66 -12.05 -5.67
CA ILE A 274 3.98 -11.52 -5.24
C ILE A 274 4.14 -11.66 -3.71
N LEU A 275 5.38 -11.70 -3.23
CA LEU A 275 5.67 -11.60 -1.80
C LEU A 275 5.51 -10.16 -1.32
N VAL A 276 4.79 -9.96 -0.22
CA VAL A 276 4.55 -8.66 0.42
C VAL A 276 4.40 -8.81 1.93
N VAL A 277 4.47 -7.70 2.67
CA VAL A 277 4.19 -7.68 4.12
C VAL A 277 2.72 -7.40 4.37
N ALA A 278 1.86 -8.41 4.25
CA ALA A 278 0.41 -8.25 4.42
C ALA A 278 -0.06 -8.33 5.89
N ASN A 279 0.63 -9.11 6.73
CA ASN A 279 0.22 -9.34 8.12
C ASN A 279 1.37 -9.06 9.10
N SER A 280 1.87 -7.83 9.10
CA SER A 280 2.91 -7.35 10.02
C SER A 280 2.51 -7.60 11.47
N GLN A 281 3.38 -8.24 12.25
CA GLN A 281 3.17 -8.49 13.69
C GLN A 281 4.12 -7.68 14.58
N ASN A 282 5.15 -7.06 13.99
CA ASN A 282 6.17 -6.33 14.75
C ASN A 282 5.65 -4.98 15.27
N PRO A 283 5.79 -4.65 16.57
CA PRO A 283 5.52 -3.30 17.04
C PRO A 283 6.56 -2.32 16.46
N ASN A 284 6.17 -1.15 15.98
CA ASN A 284 7.11 -0.24 15.32
C ASN A 284 7.88 0.67 16.28
N TRP A 285 7.42 0.79 17.52
CA TRP A 285 8.00 1.67 18.51
C TRP A 285 8.01 1.01 19.90
N ARG A 286 9.18 1.04 20.53
CA ARG A 286 9.39 0.52 21.90
C ARG A 286 10.03 1.60 22.79
N PRO A 287 9.27 2.60 23.28
CA PRO A 287 9.83 3.77 23.98
C PRO A 287 10.60 3.45 25.25
N TYR A 288 10.17 2.43 25.99
CA TYR A 288 10.65 2.13 27.34
C TYR A 288 11.63 0.95 27.39
N LYS A 289 12.00 0.35 26.26
CA LYS A 289 13.03 -0.71 26.24
C LYS A 289 14.39 -0.10 25.98
N THR A 290 15.39 -0.49 26.78
CA THR A 290 16.80 -0.29 26.47
C THR A 290 17.15 -1.15 25.25
N GLY A 291 17.48 -0.53 24.11
CA GLY A 291 17.79 -1.24 22.87
C GLY A 291 17.14 -0.61 21.63
N ASP A 292 16.66 -1.46 20.72
CA ASP A 292 16.09 -1.04 19.44
C ASP A 292 14.72 -0.38 19.61
N LYS A 293 14.67 0.92 19.31
CA LYS A 293 13.44 1.71 19.42
C LYS A 293 12.47 1.44 18.28
N HIS A 294 12.94 0.92 17.14
CA HIS A 294 12.16 0.73 15.92
C HIS A 294 12.42 -0.65 15.30
N PRO A 295 11.96 -1.74 15.93
CA PRO A 295 12.40 -3.09 15.60
C PRO A 295 11.83 -3.63 14.28
N SER A 296 10.90 -2.92 13.62
CA SER A 296 10.40 -3.24 12.28
C SER A 296 11.41 -2.96 11.16
N PHE A 297 12.55 -2.33 11.48
CA PHE A 297 13.61 -1.99 10.54
C PHE A 297 14.99 -2.30 11.12
N ASP A 298 15.91 -2.77 10.27
CA ASP A 298 17.34 -2.81 10.60
C ASP A 298 17.93 -1.41 10.43
N LEU A 299 17.93 -0.64 11.51
CA LEU A 299 18.57 0.68 11.58
C LEU A 299 20.03 0.60 12.06
N LYS A 300 20.64 -0.59 12.13
CA LYS A 300 21.99 -0.81 12.69
C LYS A 300 23.02 -1.18 11.64
N HIS A 301 22.61 -1.82 10.57
CA HIS A 301 23.49 -2.20 9.47
C HIS A 301 23.10 -1.46 8.19
N PRO A 302 24.07 -1.00 7.38
CA PRO A 302 23.77 -0.45 6.06
C PRO A 302 22.88 -1.41 5.24
N PRO A 303 21.88 -0.89 4.54
CA PRO A 303 21.63 0.53 4.29
C PRO A 303 20.74 1.22 5.34
N TYR A 304 20.55 0.63 6.52
CA TYR A 304 19.82 1.22 7.66
C TYR A 304 18.31 1.43 7.45
N TRP A 305 17.71 0.80 6.44
CA TRP A 305 16.26 0.92 6.15
C TRP A 305 15.60 -0.38 5.72
N ASN A 306 16.29 -1.52 5.83
CA ASN A 306 15.68 -2.79 5.44
C ASN A 306 14.63 -3.20 6.46
N PRO A 307 13.39 -3.52 6.05
CA PRO A 307 12.38 -4.04 6.96
C PRO A 307 12.78 -5.42 7.48
N THR A 308 12.38 -5.72 8.71
CA THR A 308 12.65 -7.00 9.42
C THR A 308 11.37 -7.82 9.60
N ASP A 309 10.35 -7.54 8.80
CA ASP A 309 9.05 -8.18 8.86
C ASP A 309 8.98 -9.42 7.96
N LYS A 310 7.92 -10.20 8.13
CA LYS A 310 7.70 -11.44 7.37
C LYS A 310 6.83 -11.18 6.14
N TRP A 311 7.07 -11.96 5.09
CA TRP A 311 6.44 -11.75 3.80
C TRP A 311 5.62 -12.98 3.40
N GLU A 312 4.41 -12.74 2.91
CA GLU A 312 3.51 -13.76 2.40
C GLU A 312 3.13 -13.49 0.93
N PRO A 313 2.82 -14.54 0.15
CA PRO A 313 2.27 -14.39 -1.19
C PRO A 313 0.90 -13.70 -1.16
N ARG A 314 0.72 -12.66 -1.96
CA ARG A 314 -0.60 -12.04 -2.20
C ARG A 314 -0.84 -11.94 -3.69
N GLU A 315 -2.05 -12.26 -4.12
CA GLU A 315 -2.49 -11.96 -5.47
C GLU A 315 -2.72 -10.44 -5.60
N VAL A 316 -2.09 -9.83 -6.61
CA VAL A 316 -2.15 -8.40 -6.86
C VAL A 316 -2.46 -8.11 -8.32
N TYR A 317 -3.12 -6.98 -8.55
CA TYR A 317 -3.11 -6.30 -9.83
C TYR A 317 -1.85 -5.44 -9.95
N VAL A 318 -1.18 -5.52 -11.09
CA VAL A 318 -0.04 -4.68 -11.44
C VAL A 318 -0.51 -3.62 -12.42
N VAL A 319 -0.56 -2.37 -11.98
CA VAL A 319 -1.08 -1.24 -12.76
C VAL A 319 0.04 -0.25 -13.07
N GLU A 320 0.23 0.05 -14.35
CA GLU A 320 1.03 1.21 -14.76
C GLU A 320 0.15 2.46 -14.74
N ALA A 321 0.67 3.54 -14.17
CA ALA A 321 0.01 4.84 -14.09
C ALA A 321 0.92 5.91 -14.70
N ILE A 322 0.40 6.64 -15.69
CA ILE A 322 1.11 7.75 -16.35
C ILE A 322 0.55 9.07 -15.81
N PRO A 323 1.34 9.83 -15.03
CA PRO A 323 0.91 11.13 -14.52
C PRO A 323 1.00 12.22 -15.62
N PRO A 324 0.54 13.45 -15.35
CA PRO A 324 0.71 14.60 -16.25
C PRO A 324 2.18 14.92 -16.55
N GLU A 325 2.45 15.58 -17.69
CA GLU A 325 3.82 15.91 -18.14
C GLU A 325 4.63 16.75 -17.14
N ASN A 326 3.98 17.57 -16.32
CA ASN A 326 4.65 18.40 -15.31
C ASN A 326 4.89 17.66 -13.98
N HIS A 327 4.55 16.37 -13.91
CA HIS A 327 4.84 15.52 -12.77
C HIS A 327 6.34 15.13 -12.76
N PRO A 328 7.01 15.07 -11.59
CA PRO A 328 8.43 14.68 -11.54
C PRO A 328 8.69 13.22 -11.95
N TYR A 329 7.72 12.33 -11.76
CA TYR A 329 7.78 10.95 -12.26
C TYR A 329 7.20 10.86 -13.67
N GLY A 330 7.84 10.10 -14.55
CA GLY A 330 7.31 9.76 -15.87
C GLY A 330 6.31 8.60 -15.85
N LYS A 331 6.44 7.67 -14.88
CA LYS A 331 5.44 6.63 -14.61
C LYS A 331 5.54 6.05 -13.21
N LYS A 332 4.45 5.45 -12.75
CA LYS A 332 4.39 4.60 -11.54
C LYS A 332 3.95 3.18 -11.91
N ILE A 333 4.49 2.17 -11.24
CA ILE A 333 3.97 0.78 -11.25
C ILE A 333 3.43 0.47 -9.86
N LEU A 334 2.14 0.18 -9.78
CA LEU A 334 1.39 -0.03 -8.54
C LEU A 334 1.03 -1.52 -8.40
N TYR A 335 1.35 -2.11 -7.25
CA TYR A 335 0.99 -3.48 -6.92
C TYR A 335 -0.13 -3.45 -5.87
N ILE A 336 -1.36 -3.66 -6.33
CA ILE A 336 -2.60 -3.47 -5.55
C ILE A 336 -3.19 -4.84 -5.24
N ASP A 337 -3.41 -5.14 -3.96
CA ASP A 337 -4.04 -6.38 -3.50
C ASP A 337 -5.37 -6.64 -4.20
N ALA A 338 -5.53 -7.84 -4.77
CA ALA A 338 -6.72 -8.20 -5.54
C ALA A 338 -7.95 -8.50 -4.66
N ASP A 339 -7.77 -8.58 -3.35
CA ASP A 339 -8.80 -8.98 -2.38
C ASP A 339 -9.28 -7.79 -1.52
N ASN A 340 -8.38 -6.92 -1.05
CA ASN A 340 -8.70 -5.78 -0.18
C ASN A 340 -8.39 -4.39 -0.78
N TRP A 341 -7.80 -4.34 -1.98
CA TRP A 341 -7.48 -3.12 -2.74
C TRP A 341 -6.43 -2.19 -2.11
N ASN A 342 -5.70 -2.66 -1.10
CA ASN A 342 -4.57 -1.92 -0.57
C ASN A 342 -3.33 -2.04 -1.47
N PRO A 343 -2.56 -0.97 -1.70
CA PRO A 343 -1.29 -1.05 -2.43
C PRO A 343 -0.15 -1.52 -1.53
N TYR A 344 0.63 -2.50 -1.95
CA TYR A 344 1.82 -2.97 -1.21
C TYR A 344 3.12 -2.33 -1.69
N ILE A 345 3.28 -2.19 -3.02
CA ILE A 345 4.50 -1.71 -3.65
C ILE A 345 4.16 -0.63 -4.68
N GLY A 346 4.93 0.46 -4.67
CA GLY A 346 4.95 1.47 -5.72
C GLY A 346 6.35 1.64 -6.27
N GLU A 347 6.56 1.41 -7.56
CA GLU A 347 7.82 1.71 -8.25
C GLU A 347 7.66 3.02 -9.02
N TYR A 348 8.63 3.92 -8.93
CA TYR A 348 8.58 5.23 -9.58
C TYR A 348 9.79 5.41 -10.50
N TYR A 349 9.51 5.89 -11.71
CA TYR A 349 10.49 6.11 -12.76
C TYR A 349 10.48 7.59 -13.16
N ASP A 350 11.64 8.14 -13.51
CA ASP A 350 11.76 9.50 -14.03
C ASP A 350 11.20 9.64 -15.46
N ASN A 351 11.24 10.86 -16.00
CA ASN A 351 10.71 11.17 -17.33
C ASN A 351 11.54 10.55 -18.47
N GLU A 352 12.79 10.19 -18.19
CA GLU A 352 13.68 9.45 -19.08
C GLU A 352 13.43 7.93 -19.01
N GLY A 353 12.55 7.47 -18.12
CA GLY A 353 12.17 6.08 -17.94
C GLY A 353 13.15 5.27 -17.09
N ALA A 354 14.12 5.91 -16.45
CA ALA A 354 15.02 5.27 -15.51
C ALA A 354 14.35 5.07 -14.15
N TYR A 355 14.68 3.96 -13.51
CA TYR A 355 14.18 3.64 -12.18
C TYR A 355 14.74 4.63 -11.16
N TRP A 356 13.87 5.18 -10.30
CA TRP A 356 14.25 6.23 -9.35
C TRP A 356 13.99 5.80 -7.91
N LYS A 357 12.75 5.38 -7.61
CA LYS A 357 12.30 5.15 -6.23
C LYS A 357 11.43 3.91 -6.12
N ILE A 358 11.38 3.37 -4.91
CA ILE A 358 10.40 2.36 -4.51
C ILE A 358 9.79 2.69 -3.16
N ALA A 359 8.49 2.47 -3.05
CA ALA A 359 7.71 2.50 -1.83
C ALA A 359 7.25 1.08 -1.47
N ILE A 360 7.41 0.69 -0.22
CA ILE A 360 6.80 -0.53 0.33
C ILE A 360 5.95 -0.13 1.53
N LEU A 361 4.72 -0.64 1.55
CA LEU A 361 3.83 -0.60 2.71
C LEU A 361 3.68 -1.99 3.29
N SER A 362 3.76 -2.09 4.61
CA SER A 362 3.21 -3.23 5.31
C SER A 362 1.72 -3.05 5.56
N TYR A 363 1.05 -4.09 6.01
CA TYR A 363 -0.30 -4.02 6.53
C TYR A 363 -0.46 -4.84 7.80
N ARG A 364 -1.45 -4.46 8.60
CA ARG A 364 -1.91 -5.19 9.77
C ARG A 364 -3.43 -5.09 9.86
N LEU A 365 -4.03 -6.15 10.38
CA LEU A 365 -5.44 -6.16 10.80
C LEU A 365 -5.61 -5.50 12.17
N PHE A 366 -6.54 -4.56 12.25
CA PHE A 366 -6.98 -3.94 13.49
C PHE A 366 -8.47 -4.15 13.68
N GLN A 367 -8.87 -4.89 14.71
CA GLN A 367 -10.28 -5.02 15.06
C GLN A 367 -10.79 -3.68 15.61
N LEU A 368 -11.97 -3.22 15.18
CA LEU A 368 -12.57 -2.05 15.81
C LEU A 368 -13.09 -2.45 17.19
N LYS A 369 -12.80 -1.60 18.18
CA LYS A 369 -13.16 -1.85 19.59
C LYS A 369 -14.66 -2.08 19.79
N ASP A 370 -15.49 -1.31 19.09
CA ASP A 370 -16.94 -1.27 19.28
C ASP A 370 -17.73 -2.04 18.19
N ASP A 371 -17.04 -2.75 17.29
CA ASP A 371 -17.66 -3.55 16.25
C ASP A 371 -16.79 -4.80 15.96
N PRO A 372 -17.10 -5.97 16.55
CA PRO A 372 -16.25 -7.16 16.46
C PRO A 372 -16.20 -7.79 15.06
N GLU A 373 -17.18 -7.46 14.20
CA GLU A 373 -17.23 -7.91 12.80
C GLU A 373 -16.43 -6.98 11.87
N ALA A 374 -15.91 -5.87 12.41
CA ALA A 374 -15.22 -4.83 11.68
C ALA A 374 -13.71 -4.93 11.85
N TRP A 375 -13.02 -4.88 10.72
CA TRP A 375 -11.57 -4.89 10.67
C TRP A 375 -11.07 -3.75 9.79
N ILE A 376 -10.07 -3.03 10.28
CA ILE A 376 -9.28 -2.10 9.49
C ILE A 376 -8.02 -2.81 9.01
N VAL A 377 -7.68 -2.60 7.74
CA VAL A 377 -6.39 -3.01 7.19
C VAL A 377 -5.59 -1.73 6.93
N TRP A 378 -4.60 -1.46 7.78
CA TRP A 378 -3.84 -0.22 7.76
C TRP A 378 -2.34 -0.50 7.80
N PRO A 379 -1.50 0.32 7.13
CA PRO A 379 -0.06 0.13 7.14
C PRO A 379 0.56 0.61 8.46
N PRO A 380 1.05 -0.29 9.33
CA PRO A 380 1.75 0.11 10.53
C PRO A 380 3.12 0.72 10.19
N TRP A 381 3.69 0.42 9.01
CA TRP A 381 4.87 1.10 8.52
C TRP A 381 4.91 1.21 7.01
N SER A 382 5.70 2.16 6.52
CA SER A 382 6.10 2.27 5.12
C SER A 382 7.56 2.70 5.01
N VAL A 383 8.21 2.33 3.91
CA VAL A 383 9.56 2.80 3.57
C VAL A 383 9.60 3.22 2.10
N ASN A 384 10.18 4.39 1.86
CA ASN A 384 10.38 4.94 0.52
C ASN A 384 11.86 5.16 0.33
N VAL A 385 12.43 4.50 -0.68
CA VAL A 385 13.86 4.52 -0.95
C VAL A 385 14.09 5.26 -2.25
N ASP A 386 14.85 6.34 -2.18
CA ASP A 386 15.44 7.00 -3.35
C ASP A 386 16.75 6.30 -3.69
N TRP A 387 16.71 5.49 -4.74
CA TRP A 387 17.84 4.68 -5.17
C TRP A 387 18.98 5.53 -5.74
N GLN A 388 18.65 6.67 -6.35
CA GLN A 388 19.61 7.58 -6.94
C GLN A 388 20.35 8.38 -5.87
N ARG A 389 19.67 8.73 -4.78
CA ARG A 389 20.26 9.48 -3.65
C ARG A 389 20.81 8.62 -2.52
N ASN A 390 20.57 7.31 -2.56
CA ASN A 390 20.89 6.39 -1.47
C ASN A 390 20.34 6.89 -0.12
N HIS A 391 19.08 7.31 -0.13
CA HIS A 391 18.36 7.88 1.01
C HIS A 391 16.98 7.22 1.13
N ALA A 392 16.46 7.13 2.35
CA ALA A 392 15.13 6.60 2.59
C ALA A 392 14.38 7.39 3.65
N THR A 393 13.05 7.39 3.48
CA THR A 393 12.09 7.90 4.44
C THR A 393 11.25 6.74 4.94
N ILE A 394 11.32 6.47 6.24
CA ILE A 394 10.53 5.45 6.91
C ILE A 394 9.42 6.16 7.69
N VAL A 395 8.18 5.72 7.52
CA VAL A 395 7.04 6.17 8.33
C VAL A 395 6.55 5.01 9.17
N LEU A 396 6.44 5.22 10.48
CA LEU A 396 5.99 4.23 11.45
C LEU A 396 4.76 4.75 12.18
N ASP A 397 3.74 3.92 12.31
CA ASP A 397 2.51 4.22 13.04
C ASP A 397 2.21 3.11 14.05
N ASP A 398 2.25 3.47 15.33
CA ASP A 398 1.91 2.57 16.44
C ASP A 398 0.61 2.95 17.14
N SER A 399 -0.13 3.93 16.60
CA SER A 399 -1.32 4.51 17.24
C SER A 399 -2.39 3.45 17.54
N ALA A 400 -2.48 2.42 16.70
CA ALA A 400 -3.49 1.39 16.80
C ALA A 400 -3.15 0.26 17.80
N LEU A 401 -1.89 0.11 18.22
CA LEU A 401 -1.51 -0.86 19.27
C LEU A 401 -2.09 -0.50 20.64
N GLU A 402 -2.50 0.76 20.83
CA GLU A 402 -3.13 1.23 22.06
C GLU A 402 -4.66 1.29 21.97
N GLY A 403 -5.25 0.89 20.81
CA GLY A 403 -6.68 0.60 20.69
C GLY A 403 -7.62 1.78 20.38
N TYR A 404 -7.12 2.95 19.94
CA TYR A 404 -7.96 4.15 19.75
C TYR A 404 -7.76 4.90 18.42
N ALA A 405 -6.98 4.34 17.49
CA ALA A 405 -6.61 5.05 16.26
C ALA A 405 -7.77 5.19 15.25
N PHE A 406 -8.74 4.28 15.24
CA PHE A 406 -9.79 4.23 14.22
C PHE A 406 -11.17 4.47 14.83
N ASN A 407 -12.02 5.21 14.13
CA ASN A 407 -13.37 5.58 14.57
C ASN A 407 -13.36 6.26 15.96
N SER A 408 -12.35 7.09 16.21
CA SER A 408 -12.06 7.73 17.51
C SER A 408 -13.07 8.81 17.96
N GLY A 409 -14.21 8.94 17.29
CA GLY A 409 -15.26 9.90 17.61
C GLY A 409 -14.97 11.36 17.23
N VAL A 410 -13.82 11.65 16.60
CA VAL A 410 -13.50 12.99 16.10
C VAL A 410 -14.53 13.44 15.07
N GLN A 411 -15.06 14.66 15.25
CA GLN A 411 -16.10 15.21 14.38
C GLN A 411 -15.52 16.07 13.25
N PRO A 412 -16.11 16.07 12.05
CA PRO A 412 -15.61 16.88 10.92
C PRO A 412 -15.53 18.38 11.19
N LYS A 413 -16.38 18.92 12.08
CA LYS A 413 -16.41 20.34 12.44
C LYS A 413 -15.23 20.74 13.33
N ASP A 414 -14.66 19.77 14.05
CA ASP A 414 -13.56 20.02 14.97
C ASP A 414 -12.23 20.17 14.23
N LEU A 415 -12.10 19.57 13.04
CA LEU A 415 -10.91 19.68 12.19
C LEU A 415 -10.86 21.03 11.48
N ASN A 416 -10.00 21.92 11.98
CA ASN A 416 -9.73 23.24 11.42
C ASN A 416 -8.41 23.80 11.99
N VAL A 417 -8.03 25.03 11.64
CA VAL A 417 -6.80 25.66 12.14
C VAL A 417 -6.78 25.81 13.67
N GLN A 418 -7.92 26.06 14.32
CA GLN A 418 -7.97 26.18 15.78
C GLN A 418 -7.63 24.86 16.48
N PHE A 419 -7.99 23.72 15.87
CA PHE A 419 -7.56 22.41 16.33
C PHE A 419 -6.03 22.30 16.36
N ILE A 420 -5.36 22.70 15.27
CA ILE A 420 -3.89 22.71 15.18
C ILE A 420 -3.28 23.57 16.29
N ILE A 421 -3.80 24.79 16.47
CA ILE A 421 -3.31 25.74 17.49
C ILE A 421 -3.49 25.19 18.91
N LYS A 422 -4.63 24.54 19.19
CA LYS A 422 -4.95 23.97 20.49
C LYS A 422 -4.07 22.77 20.82
N GLU A 423 -4.02 21.81 19.90
CA GLU A 423 -3.29 20.56 20.12
C GLU A 423 -1.78 20.76 20.07
N GLY A 424 -1.26 21.68 19.24
CA GLY A 424 0.17 22.01 19.19
C GLY A 424 0.72 22.64 20.48
N LYS A 425 -0.14 23.10 21.38
CA LYS A 425 0.23 23.66 22.70
C LYS A 425 0.17 22.64 23.84
N LYS A 426 -0.46 21.48 23.65
CA LYS A 426 -0.53 20.46 24.70
C LYS A 426 0.86 19.86 24.90
N ASN A 427 1.27 19.71 26.16
CA ASN A 427 2.56 19.14 26.56
C ASN A 427 2.57 17.62 26.43
#